data_AF-A0A0M9DTQ6-F1
#
_entry.id   AF-A0A0M9DTQ6-F1
#
_cell.length_a   1.000
_cell.length_b   1.000
_cell.length_c   1.000
_cell.angle_alpha   90.00
_cell.angle_beta   90.00
_cell.angle_gamma   90.00
#
_symmetry.space_group_name_H-M   'P 1'
#
loop_
_entity.id
_entity.type
_entity.pdbx_description
1 polymer ?
#
loop_
_entity_poly.entity_id
_entity_poly.type
_entity_poly.pdbx_seq_one_letter_code
_entity_poly.pdbx_strand_id
1 'polypeptide(L)'
;MLIQTILAQTSQEPQIYATKKVKRGKVLKYELVNNSKRSIYLFDPMQIKIEKNKNGTWMNLETPYCPCGRACPAPPDIKEVIPNEKVTFTWNLEESLCENNEEKKRRVKKGLYRVVFYYGENQQERKKIMRIFKVG
;
A
#
# COMPACT_ATOMS: atom_id res chain seq x y z
N MET A 1 -41.03 -24.65 -14.74
CA MET A 1 -39.58 -24.91 -14.85
C MET A 1 -38.87 -23.60 -14.48
N LEU A 2 -38.42 -23.49 -13.23
CA LEU A 2 -37.82 -22.26 -12.69
C LEU A 2 -36.35 -22.22 -13.07
N ILE A 3 -35.97 -21.31 -13.96
CA ILE A 3 -34.56 -21.01 -14.24
C ILE A 3 -34.08 -20.10 -13.11
N GLN A 4 -33.42 -20.66 -12.10
CA GLN A 4 -32.64 -19.90 -11.13
C GLN A 4 -31.35 -19.45 -11.80
N THR A 5 -31.37 -18.25 -12.37
CA THR A 5 -30.14 -17.56 -12.76
C THR A 5 -29.43 -17.11 -11.49
N ILE A 6 -28.47 -17.89 -11.01
CA ILE A 6 -27.53 -17.48 -9.97
C ILE A 6 -26.66 -16.40 -10.60
N LEU A 7 -27.01 -15.14 -10.37
CA LEU A 7 -26.11 -14.02 -10.64
C LEU A 7 -24.89 -14.20 -9.75
N ALA A 8 -23.75 -14.49 -10.38
CA ALA A 8 -22.45 -14.53 -9.73
C ALA A 8 -22.30 -13.23 -8.92
N GLN A 9 -22.15 -13.35 -7.60
CA GLN A 9 -21.84 -12.22 -6.75
C GLN A 9 -20.45 -11.73 -7.16
N THR A 10 -20.39 -10.65 -7.93
CA THR A 10 -19.15 -9.93 -8.17
C THR A 10 -18.66 -9.39 -6.83
N SER A 11 -17.74 -10.12 -6.21
CA SER A 11 -16.96 -9.64 -5.08
C SER A 11 -16.28 -8.36 -5.53
N GLN A 12 -16.73 -7.20 -5.02
CA GLN A 12 -16.06 -5.94 -5.29
C GLN A 12 -14.68 -5.99 -4.64
N GLU A 13 -13.62 -5.98 -5.44
CA GLU A 13 -12.25 -5.97 -4.94
C GLU A 13 -12.01 -4.73 -4.07
N PRO A 14 -11.07 -4.81 -3.09
CA PRO A 14 -10.65 -3.63 -2.36
C PRO A 14 -10.13 -2.56 -3.32
N GLN A 15 -10.21 -1.30 -2.90
CA GLN A 15 -9.76 -0.16 -3.70
C GLN A 15 -8.76 0.69 -2.92
N ILE A 16 -7.83 1.29 -3.67
CA ILE A 16 -6.91 2.29 -3.12
C ILE A 16 -7.33 3.67 -3.60
N TYR A 17 -7.64 4.55 -2.65
CA TYR A 17 -7.87 5.97 -2.91
C TYR A 17 -6.61 6.76 -2.59
N ALA A 18 -6.10 7.50 -3.58
CA ALA A 18 -4.96 8.39 -3.42
C ALA A 18 -5.10 9.55 -4.40
N THR A 19 -4.55 10.71 -4.05
CA THR A 19 -4.48 11.85 -4.97
C THR A 19 -3.64 11.48 -6.20
N LYS A 20 -4.14 11.78 -7.41
CA LYS A 20 -3.41 11.47 -8.66
C LYS A 20 -2.10 12.24 -8.80
N LYS A 21 -2.01 13.43 -8.20
CA LYS A 21 -0.83 14.31 -8.23
C LYS A 21 -0.57 14.87 -6.84
N VAL A 22 0.68 14.86 -6.41
CA VAL A 22 1.13 15.43 -5.13
C VAL A 22 2.33 16.34 -5.37
N LYS A 23 2.36 17.50 -4.72
CA LYS A 23 3.51 18.42 -4.79
C LYS A 23 4.64 17.91 -3.91
N ARG A 24 5.89 18.05 -4.36
CA ARG A 24 7.07 17.73 -3.53
C ARG A 24 7.02 18.45 -2.18
N GLY A 25 7.41 17.75 -1.11
CA GLY A 25 7.41 18.28 0.27
C GLY A 25 6.03 18.33 0.93
N LYS A 26 4.99 17.73 0.31
CA LYS A 26 3.70 17.46 0.94
C LYS A 26 3.61 15.99 1.32
N VAL A 27 2.69 15.68 2.23
CA VAL A 27 2.36 14.31 2.60
C VAL A 27 1.35 13.75 1.61
N LEU A 28 1.63 12.56 1.07
CA LEU A 28 0.66 11.76 0.35
C LEU A 28 -0.16 10.97 1.36
N LYS A 29 -1.47 11.19 1.38
CA LYS A 29 -2.43 10.32 2.09
C LYS A 29 -3.03 9.34 1.08
N TYR A 30 -3.11 8.07 1.45
CA TYR A 30 -3.81 7.04 0.66
C TYR A 30 -4.56 6.09 1.58
N GLU A 31 -5.69 5.60 1.09
CA GLU A 31 -6.64 4.80 1.86
C GLU A 31 -6.89 3.49 1.11
N LEU A 32 -6.65 2.36 1.78
CA LEU A 32 -7.16 1.07 1.35
C LEU A 32 -8.56 0.91 1.92
N VAL A 33 -9.54 0.65 1.07
CA VAL A 33 -10.92 0.44 1.49
C VAL A 33 -11.37 -0.94 1.04
N ASN A 34 -11.87 -1.72 1.98
CA ASN A 34 -12.50 -2.99 1.67
C ASN A 34 -13.94 -2.76 1.21
N ASN A 35 -14.15 -2.65 -0.10
CA ASN A 35 -15.50 -2.53 -0.68
C ASN A 35 -16.18 -3.89 -0.89
N SER A 36 -15.55 -4.99 -0.48
CA SER A 36 -16.12 -6.32 -0.63
C SER A 36 -17.16 -6.60 0.47
N LYS A 37 -17.93 -7.67 0.30
CA LYS A 37 -18.92 -8.11 1.29
C LYS A 37 -18.31 -8.93 2.45
N ARG A 38 -17.01 -9.22 2.40
CA ARG A 38 -16.31 -10.09 3.38
C ARG A 38 -15.09 -9.38 3.92
N SER A 39 -14.55 -9.84 5.04
CA SER A 39 -13.25 -9.38 5.50
C SER A 39 -12.15 -9.76 4.50
N ILE A 40 -11.14 -8.91 4.40
CA ILE A 40 -9.89 -9.22 3.70
C ILE A 40 -8.72 -9.18 4.69
N TYR A 41 -7.65 -9.88 4.37
CA TYR A 41 -6.42 -9.90 5.14
C TYR A 41 -5.38 -9.06 4.40
N LEU A 42 -5.05 -7.90 4.96
CA LEU A 42 -3.98 -7.04 4.47
C LEU A 42 -2.64 -7.56 5.01
N PHE A 43 -1.73 -7.90 4.12
CA PHE A 43 -0.40 -8.37 4.48
C PHE A 43 0.57 -7.20 4.64
N ASP A 44 1.46 -7.34 5.62
CA ASP A 44 2.55 -6.41 5.93
C ASP A 44 2.08 -4.94 6.04
N PRO A 45 0.97 -4.64 6.76
CA PRO A 45 0.34 -3.31 6.77
C PRO A 45 1.28 -2.17 7.19
N MET A 46 2.30 -2.44 8.00
CA MET A 46 3.27 -1.41 8.41
C MET A 46 4.44 -1.25 7.44
N GLN A 47 4.63 -2.18 6.50
CA GLN A 47 5.67 -2.11 5.47
C GLN A 47 5.05 -1.65 4.15
N ILE A 48 4.73 -0.36 4.09
CA ILE A 48 4.19 0.24 2.87
C ILE A 48 5.19 0.04 1.74
N LYS A 49 4.78 -0.66 0.69
CA LYS A 49 5.60 -0.83 -0.51
C LYS A 49 5.32 0.29 -1.50
N ILE A 50 6.31 1.14 -1.72
CA ILE A 50 6.26 2.25 -2.67
C ILE A 50 7.27 1.98 -3.76
N GLU A 51 6.87 2.10 -5.01
CA GLU A 51 7.74 1.88 -6.16
C GLU A 51 7.79 3.12 -7.05
N LYS A 52 8.98 3.42 -7.58
CA LYS A 52 9.22 4.48 -8.55
C LYS A 52 9.35 3.89 -9.95
N ASN A 53 8.69 4.48 -10.94
CA ASN A 53 8.98 4.16 -12.34
C ASN A 53 10.28 4.85 -12.77
N LYS A 54 11.26 4.07 -13.20
CA LYS A 54 12.46 4.51 -13.90
C LYS A 54 12.50 3.82 -15.26
N ASN A 55 12.27 4.61 -16.31
CA ASN A 55 12.36 4.17 -17.70
C ASN A 55 11.52 2.91 -18.02
N GLY A 56 10.28 2.86 -17.53
CA GLY A 56 9.38 1.72 -17.73
C GLY A 56 9.47 0.64 -16.64
N THR A 57 10.57 0.59 -15.89
CA THR A 57 10.76 -0.38 -14.80
C THR A 57 10.33 0.20 -13.45
N TRP A 58 9.62 -0.58 -12.64
CA TRP A 58 9.22 -0.20 -11.29
C TRP A 58 10.26 -0.68 -10.28
N MET A 59 10.83 0.24 -9.51
CA MET A 59 11.84 -0.07 -8.51
C MET A 59 11.33 0.27 -7.12
N ASN A 60 11.54 -0.62 -6.16
CA ASN A 60 11.15 -0.40 -4.77
C ASN A 60 11.93 0.79 -4.18
N LEU A 61 11.23 1.61 -3.38
CA LEU A 61 11.86 2.61 -2.52
C LEU A 61 12.04 2.00 -1.13
N GLU A 62 13.22 2.20 -0.56
CA GLU A 62 13.44 1.87 0.83
C GLU A 62 12.68 2.84 1.73
N THR A 63 11.78 2.26 2.51
CA THR A 63 10.90 2.94 3.47
C THR A 63 10.78 2.05 4.70
N PRO A 64 11.88 1.90 5.47
CA PRO A 64 11.88 1.06 6.66
C PRO A 64 10.78 1.50 7.63
N TYR A 65 10.04 0.52 8.16
CA TYR A 65 9.03 0.74 9.18
C TYR A 65 9.66 1.31 10.48
N CYS A 66 10.84 0.82 10.82
CA CYS A 66 11.57 1.18 12.03
C CYS A 66 12.75 2.11 11.71
N PRO A 67 13.04 3.11 12.56
CA PRO A 67 14.30 3.85 12.49
C PRO A 67 15.51 2.91 12.57
N CYS A 68 16.55 3.22 11.81
CA CYS A 68 17.80 2.46 11.81
C CYS A 68 18.45 2.41 13.20
N GLY A 69 19.06 1.29 13.55
CA GLY A 69 19.79 1.13 14.83
C GLY A 69 18.92 1.07 16.08
N ARG A 70 17.58 1.02 15.95
CA ARG A 70 16.66 0.88 17.09
C ARG A 70 15.98 -0.48 17.13
N ALA A 71 15.72 -0.97 18.34
CA ALA A 71 14.82 -2.08 18.54
C ALA A 71 13.37 -1.57 18.38
N CYS A 72 12.68 -2.08 17.37
CA CYS A 72 11.24 -1.88 17.22
C CYS A 72 10.52 -3.20 17.47
N PRO A 73 9.26 -3.16 17.94
CA PRO A 73 8.41 -4.34 17.94
C PRO A 73 8.27 -4.86 16.50
N ALA A 74 8.18 -6.18 16.35
CA ALA A 74 7.84 -6.79 15.07
C ALA A 74 6.51 -6.18 14.58
N PRO A 75 6.45 -5.66 13.35
CA PRO A 75 5.19 -5.19 12.81
C PRO A 75 4.22 -6.38 12.67
N PRO A 76 2.91 -6.17 12.76
CA PRO A 76 1.95 -7.21 12.47
C PRO A 76 2.11 -7.63 11.00
N ASP A 77 2.20 -8.93 10.76
CA ASP A 77 2.30 -9.50 9.42
C ASP A 77 0.97 -9.43 8.66
N ILE A 78 -0.15 -9.43 9.39
CA ILE A 78 -1.50 -9.46 8.84
C ILE A 78 -2.41 -8.55 9.66
N LYS A 79 -3.25 -7.77 8.97
CA LYS A 79 -4.39 -7.05 9.55
C LYS A 79 -5.67 -7.49 8.83
N GLU A 80 -6.67 -7.93 9.59
CA GLU A 80 -8.02 -8.08 9.06
C GLU A 80 -8.61 -6.68 8.80
N VAL A 81 -9.23 -6.52 7.64
CA VAL A 81 -9.96 -5.31 7.23
C VAL A 81 -11.39 -5.71 6.94
N ILE A 82 -12.32 -5.35 7.82
CA ILE A 82 -13.72 -5.74 7.71
C ILE A 82 -14.43 -4.98 6.56
N PRO A 83 -15.60 -5.43 6.08
CA PRO A 83 -16.34 -4.73 5.04
C PRO A 83 -16.55 -3.24 5.35
N ASN A 84 -16.28 -2.38 4.36
CA ASN A 84 -16.32 -0.92 4.42
C ASN A 84 -15.29 -0.26 5.34
N GLU A 85 -14.41 -1.02 6.01
CA GLU A 85 -13.31 -0.46 6.78
C GLU A 85 -12.31 0.25 5.85
N LYS A 86 -11.75 1.34 6.36
CA LYS A 86 -10.72 2.13 5.70
C LYS A 86 -9.43 2.07 6.50
N VAL A 87 -8.36 1.64 5.86
CA VAL A 87 -7.01 1.71 6.41
C VAL A 87 -6.28 2.88 5.77
N THR A 88 -5.94 3.87 6.60
CA THR A 88 -5.27 5.09 6.15
C THR A 88 -3.77 4.97 6.32
N PHE A 89 -3.05 5.40 5.30
CA PHE A 89 -1.59 5.49 5.30
C PHE A 89 -1.14 6.86 4.86
N THR A 90 0.05 7.24 5.32
CA THR A 90 0.68 8.51 4.96
C THR A 90 2.12 8.28 4.58
N TRP A 91 2.56 8.96 3.52
CA TRP A 91 3.96 9.00 3.12
C TRP A 91 4.41 10.45 2.94
N ASN A 92 5.50 10.82 3.60
CA ASN A 92 6.07 12.17 3.56
C ASN A 92 6.87 12.48 2.29
N LEU A 93 6.81 11.60 1.27
CA LEU A 93 7.58 11.69 0.02
C LEU A 93 9.09 11.63 0.26
N GLU A 94 9.53 10.86 1.24
CA GLU A 94 10.93 10.59 1.53
C GLU A 94 11.25 9.11 1.39
N GLU A 95 12.40 8.85 0.80
CA GLU A 95 13.12 7.59 0.86
C GLU A 95 14.01 7.62 2.09
N SER A 96 14.09 6.50 2.81
CA SER A 96 14.95 6.35 3.97
C SER A 96 15.80 5.10 3.82
N LEU A 97 17.10 5.30 3.96
CA LEU A 97 18.13 4.26 3.83
C LEU A 97 18.84 4.11 5.17
N CYS A 98 19.10 2.87 5.58
CA CYS A 98 19.94 2.59 6.72
C CYS A 98 21.39 2.40 6.27
N GLU A 99 22.27 3.31 6.68
CA GLU A 99 23.71 3.20 6.47
C GLU A 99 24.41 3.29 7.84
N ASN A 100 25.16 2.25 8.23
CA ASN A 100 25.89 2.20 9.51
C ASN A 100 25.03 2.49 10.76
N ASN A 101 23.81 1.91 10.83
CA ASN A 101 22.81 2.17 11.88
C ASN A 101 22.26 3.62 11.93
N GLU A 102 22.62 4.47 10.98
CA GLU A 102 22.07 5.82 10.85
C GLU A 102 21.04 5.87 9.72
N GLU A 103 19.97 6.63 9.96
CA GLU A 103 18.90 6.84 9.00
C GLU A 103 19.22 8.03 8.09
N LYS A 104 19.42 7.78 6.79
CA LYS A 104 19.60 8.81 5.77
C LYS A 104 18.31 9.03 5.00
N LYS A 105 17.66 10.16 5.25
CA LYS A 105 16.43 10.57 4.55
C LYS A 105 16.74 11.40 3.32
N ARG A 106 16.06 11.09 2.22
CA ARG A 106 16.15 11.85 0.97
C ARG A 106 14.76 12.07 0.42
N ARG A 107 14.45 13.31 0.06
CA ARG A 107 13.21 13.63 -0.65
C ARG A 107 13.20 12.96 -2.02
N VAL A 108 12.09 12.35 -2.38
CA VAL A 108 11.98 11.71 -3.69
C VAL A 108 11.96 12.75 -4.81
N LYS A 109 12.56 12.38 -5.94
CA LYS A 109 12.57 13.24 -7.15
C LYS A 109 11.18 13.25 -7.81
N LYS A 110 10.95 14.19 -8.71
CA LYS A 110 9.74 14.17 -9.56
C LYS A 110 9.65 12.86 -10.35
N GLY A 111 8.43 12.42 -10.66
CA GLY A 111 8.21 11.20 -11.45
C GLY A 111 6.88 10.51 -11.18
N LEU A 112 6.75 9.30 -11.74
CA LEU A 112 5.63 8.40 -11.51
C LEU A 112 5.99 7.40 -10.40
N TYR A 113 5.06 7.23 -9.49
CA TYR A 113 5.18 6.36 -8.34
C TYR A 113 3.92 5.50 -8.21
N ARG A 114 4.00 4.38 -7.52
CA ARG A 114 2.84 3.59 -7.13
C ARG A 114 2.98 3.09 -5.70
N VAL A 115 1.87 3.09 -4.99
CA VAL A 115 1.72 2.30 -3.75
C VAL A 115 1.27 0.90 -4.13
N VAL A 116 1.76 -0.09 -3.40
CA VAL A 116 1.46 -1.50 -3.59
C VAL A 116 0.99 -2.07 -2.26
N PHE A 117 -0.14 -2.77 -2.27
CA PHE A 117 -0.59 -3.59 -1.16
C PHE A 117 -0.76 -5.03 -1.61
N TYR A 118 -0.53 -5.93 -0.67
CA TYR A 118 -0.85 -7.35 -0.80
C TYR A 118 -2.03 -7.66 0.11
N TYR A 119 -3.04 -8.35 -0.41
CA TYR A 119 -4.23 -8.71 0.35
C TYR A 119 -4.73 -10.09 -0.04
N GLY A 120 -5.59 -10.69 0.78
CA GLY A 120 -6.20 -11.99 0.51
C GLY A 120 -7.60 -12.09 1.09
N GLU A 121 -8.41 -13.03 0.58
CA GLU A 121 -9.68 -13.41 1.21
C GLU A 121 -9.47 -14.35 2.41
N ASN A 122 -8.26 -14.91 2.51
CA ASN A 122 -7.76 -15.69 3.63
C ASN A 122 -6.27 -15.34 3.86
N GLN A 123 -5.65 -15.94 4.87
CA GLN A 123 -4.25 -15.67 5.23
C GLN A 123 -3.21 -16.41 4.36
N GLN A 124 -3.65 -17.24 3.42
CA GLN A 124 -2.79 -18.09 2.58
C GLN A 124 -2.67 -17.53 1.15
N GLU A 125 -3.72 -16.90 0.64
CA GLU A 125 -3.75 -16.30 -0.70
C GLU A 125 -3.24 -14.86 -0.67
N ARG A 126 -2.30 -14.53 -1.57
CA ARG A 126 -1.79 -13.17 -1.75
C ARG A 126 -2.12 -12.64 -3.14
N LYS A 127 -3.06 -11.70 -3.21
CA LYS A 127 -3.38 -10.84 -4.36
C LYS A 127 -2.66 -9.50 -4.22
N LYS A 128 -2.36 -8.84 -5.34
CA LYS A 128 -1.69 -7.53 -5.39
C LYS A 128 -2.65 -6.46 -5.92
N ILE A 129 -2.72 -5.33 -5.24
CA ILE A 129 -3.38 -4.12 -5.75
C ILE A 129 -2.41 -2.94 -5.72
N MET A 130 -2.54 -2.04 -6.69
CA MET A 130 -1.64 -0.90 -6.82
C MET A 130 -2.35 0.36 -7.30
N ARG A 131 -1.82 1.52 -6.90
CA ARG A 131 -2.31 2.83 -7.33
C ARG A 131 -1.18 3.75 -7.74
N ILE A 132 -1.22 4.20 -8.99
CA ILE A 132 -0.23 5.12 -9.56
C ILE A 132 -0.58 6.57 -9.22
N PHE A 133 0.44 7.36 -8.92
CA PHE A 133 0.36 8.80 -8.71
C PHE A 133 1.63 9.50 -9.22
N LYS A 134 1.54 10.80 -9.48
CA LYS A 134 2.66 11.63 -9.94
C LYS A 134 3.14 12.56 -8.83
N VAL A 135 4.44 12.60 -8.60
CA VAL A 135 5.11 13.60 -7.75
C VAL A 135 5.64 14.73 -8.62
N GLY A 136 5.20 15.96 -8.35
CA GLY A 136 5.49 17.18 -9.13
C GLY A 136 6.46 18.15 -8.50
#